data_AF-A0A351SJP3-F1
#
_entry.id   AF-A0A351SJP3-F1
#
_cell.length_a   1.000
_cell.length_b   1.000
_cell.length_c   1.000
_cell.angle_alpha   90.00
_cell.angle_beta   90.00
_cell.angle_gamma   90.00
#
_symmetry.space_group_name_H-M   'P 1'
#
loop_
_entity.id
_entity.type
_entity.pdbx_description
1 polymer ?
#
loop_
_entity_poly.entity_id
_entity_poly.type
_entity_poly.pdbx_seq_one_letter_code
_entity_poly.pdbx_strand_id
1 'polypeptide(L)' 'VPEALEHPQVAAREMIIEEGEYKAIGIPVKMSRTPGRMSRLPPKYAEHNREVLSAAGFSDDEINRFIEKGVLREETT' A
#
# COMPACT_ATOMS: atom_id res chain seq x y z
N VAL A 1 7.31 15.96 18.71
CA VAL A 1 7.17 14.77 17.82
C VAL A 1 8.41 14.59 16.95
N PRO A 2 8.98 15.63 16.30
CA PRO A 2 10.22 15.51 15.53
C PRO A 2 11.38 14.89 16.35
N GLU A 3 11.51 15.28 17.61
CA GLU A 3 12.59 14.85 18.51
C GLU A 3 12.58 13.34 18.75
N ALA A 4 11.39 12.73 18.80
CA ALA A 4 11.26 11.30 18.97
C ALA A 4 11.71 10.52 17.72
N LEU A 5 11.49 11.07 16.52
CA LEU A 5 11.88 10.44 15.25
C LEU A 5 13.38 10.59 14.97
N GLU A 6 14.02 11.63 15.51
CA GLU A 6 15.46 11.88 15.38
C GLU A 6 16.30 11.14 16.43
N HIS A 7 15.67 10.43 17.37
CA HIS A 7 16.38 9.73 18.43
C HIS A 7 17.27 8.60 17.87
N PRO A 8 18.52 8.41 18.35
CA PRO A 8 19.46 7.40 17.83
C PRO A 8 18.89 5.97 17.77
N GLN A 9 18.04 5.60 18.72
CA GLN A 9 17.37 4.29 18.76
C GLN A 9 16.41 4.06 17.58
N VAL A 10 15.80 5.11 17.04
CA VAL A 10 14.89 5.03 15.88
C VAL A 10 15.69 4.71 14.63
N ALA A 11 16.82 5.38 14.42
CA ALA A 11 17.74 5.10 13.32
C ALA A 11 18.35 3.70 13.44
N ALA A 12 18.86 3.32 14.63
CA ALA A 12 19.46 2.01 14.88
C ALA A 12 18.50 0.83 14.65
N ARG A 13 17.19 1.09 14.66
CA ARG A 13 16.13 0.10 14.46
C ARG A 13 15.41 0.23 13.13
N GLU A 14 15.89 1.07 12.20
CA GLU A 14 15.27 1.26 10.89
C GLU A 14 13.75 1.51 11.01
N MET A 15 13.40 2.46 11.88
CA MET A 15 12.01 2.73 12.28
C MET A 15 11.31 3.78 11.42
N ILE A 16 11.98 4.28 10.39
CA ILE A 16 11.43 5.22 9.41
C ILE A 16 11.56 4.55 8.04
N ILE A 17 10.44 4.47 7.33
CA ILE A 17 10.40 4.02 5.93
C ILE A 17 10.23 5.27 5.09
N GLU A 18 11.09 5.40 4.09
CA GLU A 18 11.05 6.48 3.10
C GLU A 18 11.04 5.84 1.70
N GLU A 19 10.03 6.15 0.90
CA GLU A 19 9.98 5.79 -0.51
C GLU A 19 9.43 6.96 -1.35
N GLY A 20 10.28 7.55 -2.19
CA GLY A 20 9.98 8.83 -2.83
C GLY A 20 9.56 9.89 -1.80
N GLU A 21 8.35 10.43 -1.93
CA GLU A 21 7.79 11.41 -0.99
C GLU A 21 7.04 10.76 0.19
N TYR A 22 6.87 9.43 0.19
CA TYR A 22 6.17 8.72 1.24
C TYR A 22 7.09 8.50 2.45
N LYS A 23 6.63 8.95 3.63
CA LYS A 23 7.33 8.75 4.90
C LYS A 23 6.38 8.18 5.94
N ALA A 24 6.77 7.06 6.55
CA ALA A 24 5.96 6.38 7.55
C ALA A 24 6.82 5.70 8.63
N ILE A 25 6.17 5.30 9.72
CA ILE A 25 6.81 4.51 10.78
C ILE A 25 6.97 3.07 10.27
N GLY A 26 8.18 2.54 10.44
CA GLY A 26 8.53 1.18 10.07
C GLY A 26 8.03 0.11 11.05
N ILE A 27 8.28 -1.15 10.71
CA ILE A 27 7.80 -2.29 11.51
C ILE A 27 8.59 -2.36 12.84
N PRO A 28 7.92 -2.22 14.01
CA PRO A 28 8.61 -2.09 15.30
C PRO A 28 9.25 -3.40 15.79
N VAL A 29 8.64 -4.53 15.47
CA VAL A 29 9.11 -5.87 15.86
C VAL A 29 9.98 -6.43 14.74
N LYS A 30 11.24 -6.73 15.05
CA LYS A 30 12.22 -7.26 14.09
C LYS A 30 12.36 -8.76 14.27
N MET A 31 11.78 -9.51 13.35
CA MET A 31 11.83 -10.97 13.31
C MET A 31 13.09 -11.43 12.58
N SER A 32 13.86 -12.35 13.16
CA SER A 32 15.11 -12.85 12.54
C SER A 32 14.87 -13.76 11.34
N ARG A 33 13.87 -14.66 11.42
CA ARG A 33 13.59 -15.64 10.36
C ARG A 33 12.67 -15.11 9.25
N THR A 34 11.72 -14.25 9.60
CA THR A 34 10.72 -13.70 8.68
C THR A 34 10.59 -12.19 8.89
N PRO A 35 11.65 -11.41 8.58
CA PRO A 35 11.61 -9.97 8.76
C PRO A 35 10.49 -9.37 7.93
N GLY A 36 9.63 -8.56 8.58
CA GLY A 36 8.62 -7.79 7.87
C GLY A 36 9.27 -6.76 6.96
N ARG A 37 8.68 -6.52 5.79
CA ARG A 37 9.12 -5.52 4.81
C ARG A 37 7.90 -4.83 4.22
N MET A 38 8.01 -3.53 3.92
CA MET A 38 7.03 -2.86 3.09
C MET A 38 7.26 -3.32 1.65
N SER A 39 6.27 -4.01 1.07
CA SER A 39 6.38 -4.56 -0.28
C SER A 39 5.87 -3.62 -1.37
N ARG A 40 4.95 -2.71 -1.01
CA ARG A 40 4.33 -1.72 -1.89
C ARG A 40 3.94 -0.50 -1.06
N LEU A 41 3.83 0.66 -1.72
CA LEU A 41 3.20 1.84 -1.14
C LEU A 41 1.70 1.59 -0.89
N PRO A 42 1.06 2.37 -0.01
CA PRO A 42 -0.39 2.35 0.12
C PRO A 42 -1.04 2.63 -1.24
N PRO A 43 -2.02 1.82 -1.66
CA PRO A 43 -2.66 2.02 -2.95
C PRO A 43 -3.49 3.30 -2.96
N LYS A 44 -3.64 3.88 -4.15
CA LYS A 44 -4.64 4.91 -4.40
C LYS A 44 -6.04 4.33 -4.31
N TYR A 45 -7.02 5.23 -4.22
CA TYR A 45 -8.42 4.84 -4.31
C TYR A 45 -8.68 4.12 -5.65
N ALA A 46 -9.29 2.94 -5.57
CA ALA A 46 -9.67 2.09 -6.70
C ALA A 46 -8.53 1.49 -7.56
N GLU A 47 -7.26 1.65 -7.17
CA GLU A 47 -6.07 1.16 -7.93
C GLU A 47 -6.17 -0.32 -8.33
N HIS A 48 -6.60 -1.19 -7.40
CA HIS A 48 -6.61 -2.63 -7.61
C HIS A 48 -8.00 -3.21 -7.93
N ASN A 49 -9.02 -2.37 -8.19
CA ASN A 49 -10.39 -2.85 -8.37
C ASN A 49 -10.53 -3.87 -9.51
N ARG A 50 -9.89 -3.59 -10.65
CA ARG A 50 -9.89 -4.50 -11.81
C ARG A 50 -9.15 -5.80 -11.48
N GLU A 51 -7.95 -5.73 -10.91
CA GLU A 51 -7.14 -6.90 -10.54
C GLU A 51 -7.93 -7.85 -9.62
N VAL A 52 -8.58 -7.31 -8.59
CA VAL A 52 -9.36 -8.10 -7.62
C VAL A 52 -10.58 -8.76 -8.27
N LEU A 53 -11.31 -8.06 -9.14
CA LEU A 53 -12.49 -8.64 -9.82
C LEU A 53 -12.08 -9.69 -10.86
N SER A 54 -11.01 -9.45 -11.61
CA SER A 54 -10.48 -10.45 -12.54
C SER A 54 -10.02 -11.71 -11.79
N ALA A 55 -9.34 -11.56 -10.66
CA ALA A 55 -8.95 -12.69 -9.81
C ALA A 55 -10.16 -13.43 -9.21
N ALA A 56 -11.29 -12.75 -9.02
CA ALA A 56 -12.54 -13.35 -8.59
C ALA A 56 -13.35 -14.03 -9.72
N GLY A 57 -12.88 -13.95 -10.97
CA GLY A 57 -13.47 -14.65 -12.13
C GLY A 57 -14.45 -13.82 -12.96
N PHE A 58 -14.54 -12.51 -12.74
CA PHE A 58 -15.32 -11.63 -13.61
C PHE A 58 -14.60 -11.39 -14.93
N SER A 59 -15.35 -11.38 -16.04
CA SER A 59 -14.78 -11.03 -17.35
C SER A 59 -14.55 -9.52 -17.47
N ASP A 60 -13.69 -9.13 -18.41
CA ASP A 60 -13.46 -7.72 -18.71
C ASP A 60 -14.76 -6.99 -19.11
N ASP A 61 -15.67 -7.66 -19.83
CA ASP A 61 -16.97 -7.10 -20.21
C ASP A 61 -17.88 -6.84 -18.99
N GLU A 62 -17.84 -7.71 -17.99
CA GLU A 62 -18.58 -7.53 -16.74
C GLU A 62 -18.06 -6.35 -15.94
N ILE A 63 -16.73 -6.26 -15.82
CA ILE A 63 -16.04 -5.18 -15.11
C ILE A 63 -16.33 -3.84 -15.79
N ASN A 64 -16.19 -3.76 -17.10
CA ASN A 64 -16.49 -2.56 -17.89
C ASN A 64 -17.93 -2.09 -17.69
N ARG A 65 -18.89 -3.03 -17.67
CA ARG A 65 -20.29 -2.72 -17.40
C ARG A 65 -20.53 -2.19 -15.98
N PHE A 66 -19.76 -2.60 -14.97
CA PHE A 66 -19.86 -2.02 -13.63
C PHE A 66 -19.31 -0.59 -13.58
N ILE A 67 -18.27 -0.31 -14.36
CA ILE A 67 -17.68 1.03 -14.50
C ILE A 67 -18.68 1.97 -15.19
N GLU A 68 -19.26 1.54 -16.31
CA GLU A 68 -20.29 2.29 -17.05
C GLU A 68 -21.52 2.61 -16.19
N LYS A 69 -21.92 1.67 -15.33
CA LYS A 69 -23.03 1.85 -14.38
C LYS A 69 -22.66 2.70 -13.15
N GLY A 70 -21.40 3.08 -13.00
CA GLY A 70 -20.89 3.83 -11.85
C GLY A 70 -20.84 3.05 -10.53
N VAL A 71 -20.99 1.72 -10.59
CA VAL A 71 -20.92 0.83 -9.43
C VAL A 71 -19.47 0.55 -9.05
N LEU A 72 -18.58 0.51 -10.05
CA LEU A 72 -17.14 0.38 -9.89
C LEU A 72 -16.44 1.68 -10.29
N ARG A 73 -15.45 2.09 -9.50
CA ARG A 73 -14.52 3.17 -9.85
C ARG A 73 -13.23 2.55 -10.37
N GLU A 74 -12.57 3.19 -11.32
CA GLU A 74 -11.17 2.89 -11.67
C GLU A 74 -10.26 3.95 -11.06
N GLU A 75 -8.96 3.65 -10.98
CA GLU A 75 -7.96 4.64 -10.60
C GLU A 75 -8.11 5.88 -11.48
N THR A 76 -8.42 7.01 -10.85
CA THR A 76 -8.36 8.28 -11.54
C THR A 76 -6.88 8.65 -11.71
N THR A 77 -6.40 8.68 -12.96
CA THR A 77 -5.08 9.22 -13.29
C THR A 77 -4.91 10.65 -12.79
#